data_AF-A0A1I4BUY1-F1
#
_entry.id   AF-A0A1I4BUY1-F1
#
_cell.length_a   1.000
_cell.length_b   1.000
_cell.length_c   1.000
_cell.angle_alpha   90.00
_cell.angle_beta   90.00
_cell.angle_gamma   90.00
#
_symmetry.space_group_name_H-M   'P 1'
#
loop_
_entity.id
_entity.type
_entity.pdbx_description
1 polymer ?
#
loop_
_entity_poly.entity_id
_entity_poly.type
_entity_poly.pdbx_seq_one_letter_code
_entity_poly.pdbx_strand_id
1 'polypeptide(L)' 'MAINMTEKDHRALDAYLDLVLEAYKSGEIDLGIARGDLAHAFTGAAIDNADILNYLRVRVKERWTNI' A
#
# COMPACT_ATOMS: atom_id res chain seq x y z
N MET A 1 -13.49 8.58 -8.66
CA MET A 1 -13.19 9.99 -8.31
C MET A 1 -11.97 9.93 -7.41
N ALA A 2 -10.81 10.41 -7.88
CA ALA A 2 -9.58 10.35 -7.09
C ALA A 2 -9.81 11.08 -5.76
N ILE A 3 -9.57 10.39 -4.65
CA ILE A 3 -9.58 11.00 -3.32
C ILE A 3 -8.44 12.03 -3.34
N ASN A 4 -8.75 13.32 -3.32
CA ASN A 4 -7.74 14.35 -3.10
C ASN A 4 -7.28 14.24 -1.66
N MET A 5 -6.24 13.45 -1.44
CA MET A 5 -5.61 13.33 -0.14
C MET A 5 -5.08 14.68 0.28
N THR A 6 -5.43 15.12 1.48
CA THR A 6 -4.81 16.31 2.04
C THR A 6 -3.37 16.01 2.43
N GLU A 7 -2.56 17.05 2.62
CA GLU A 7 -1.21 16.92 3.19
C GLU A 7 -1.20 16.16 4.53
N LYS A 8 -2.27 16.27 5.32
CA LYS A 8 -2.41 15.52 6.57
C LYS A 8 -2.61 14.03 6.31
N ASP A 9 -3.42 13.68 5.31
CA ASP A 9 -3.68 12.29 4.94
C ASP A 9 -2.44 11.64 4.33
N HIS A 10 -1.68 12.40 3.52
CA HIS A 10 -0.39 11.95 2.99
C HIS A 10 0.60 11.63 4.12
N ARG A 11 0.77 12.54 5.09
CA ARG A 11 1.64 12.27 6.25
C ARG A 11 1.20 11.08 7.09
N ALA A 12 -0.11 10.85 7.21
CA ALA A 12 -0.62 9.68 7.93
C ALA A 12 -0.31 8.38 7.18
N LEU A 13 -0.42 8.38 5.85
CA LEU A 13 -0.04 7.24 5.01
C LEU A 13 1.47 6.98 5.11
N ASP A 14 2.31 8.01 5.00
CA ASP A 14 3.77 7.86 5.11
C ASP A 14 4.16 7.26 6.47
N ALA A 15 3.60 7.78 7.56
CA ALA A 15 3.85 7.24 8.91
C ALA A 15 3.41 5.77 9.05
N TYR A 16 2.30 5.39 8.43
CA TYR A 16 1.85 4.00 8.41
C TYR A 16 2.81 3.09 7.62
N LEU A 17 3.27 3.54 6.46
CA LEU A 17 4.22 2.80 5.64
C LEU A 17 5.55 2.63 6.37
N ASP A 18 6.08 3.69 6.97
CA ASP A 18 7.31 3.65 7.75
C ASP A 18 7.20 2.67 8.93
N LEU A 19 6.07 2.67 9.64
CA LEU A 19 5.81 1.73 10.74
C LEU A 19 5.96 0.27 10.27
N VAL A 20 5.26 -0.10 9.18
CA VAL A 20 5.25 -1.49 8.68
C VAL A 20 6.62 -1.88 8.12
N LEU A 21 7.26 -0.99 7.36
CA LEU A 21 8.53 -1.27 6.71
C LEU A 21 9.70 -1.35 7.70
N GLU A 22 9.74 -0.47 8.70
CA GLU A 22 10.77 -0.53 9.74
C GLU A 22 10.56 -1.73 10.67
N ALA A 23 9.32 -2.11 10.99
CA ALA A 23 9.04 -3.33 11.77
C ALA A 23 9.48 -4.60 11.01
N TYR A 24 9.28 -4.65 9.69
CA TYR A 24 9.79 -5.76 8.88
C TYR A 24 11.33 -5.76 8.83
N LYS A 25 11.94 -4.60 8.60
CA LYS A 25 13.39 -4.42 8.49
C LYS A 25 14.12 -4.73 9.80
N SER A 26 13.50 -4.44 10.95
CA SER A 26 14.02 -4.77 12.28
C SER A 26 13.86 -6.26 12.63
N GLY A 27 13.03 -7.00 11.90
CA GLY A 27 12.70 -8.39 12.17
C GLY A 27 11.61 -8.57 13.24
N GLU A 28 10.92 -7.49 13.65
CA GLU A 28 9.79 -7.55 14.58
C GLU A 28 8.60 -8.29 13.98
N ILE A 29 8.35 -8.10 12.69
CA ILE A 29 7.34 -8.84 11.91
C ILE A 29 7.98 -9.50 10.69
N ASP A 30 7.41 -10.62 10.26
CA ASP A 30 7.82 -11.26 9.03
C ASP A 30 7.21 -10.58 7.78
N LEU A 31 7.70 -10.98 6.61
CA LEU A 31 7.23 -10.45 5.32
C LEU A 31 5.75 -10.75 5.07
N GLY A 32 5.22 -11.85 5.61
CA GLY A 32 3.82 -12.24 5.47
C GLY A 32 2.89 -11.29 6.21
N ILE A 33 3.24 -10.96 7.46
CA ILE A 33 2.53 -9.98 8.29
C ILE A 33 2.57 -8.61 7.63
N ALA A 34 3.76 -8.14 7.23
CA ALA A 34 3.92 -6.85 6.56
C ALA A 34 3.08 -6.74 5.27
N ARG A 35 3.04 -7.82 4.47
CA ARG A 35 2.18 -7.89 3.28
C ARG A 35 0.69 -7.87 3.63
N GLY A 36 0.29 -8.54 4.71
CA GLY A 36 -1.09 -8.57 5.18
C GLY A 36 -1.59 -7.19 5.58
N ASP A 37 -0.78 -6.45 6.34
CA ASP A 37 -1.12 -5.09 6.78
C ASP A 37 -1.27 -4.13 5.59
N LEU A 38 -0.32 -4.14 4.66
CA LEU A 38 -0.44 -3.35 3.43
C LEU A 38 -1.67 -3.76 2.61
N ALA A 39 -1.94 -5.06 2.48
CA ALA A 39 -3.10 -5.56 1.75
C ALA A 39 -4.42 -5.10 2.38
N HIS A 40 -4.54 -5.07 3.71
CA HIS A 40 -5.72 -4.55 4.39
C HIS A 40 -5.94 -3.06 4.08
N ALA A 41 -4.89 -2.24 4.15
CA ALA A 41 -4.99 -0.81 3.84
C ALA A 41 -5.45 -0.57 2.39
N PHE A 42 -4.87 -1.28 1.42
CA PHE A 42 -5.28 -1.18 0.02
C PHE A 42 -6.68 -1.73 -0.25
N THR A 43 -7.09 -2.80 0.46
CA THR A 43 -8.45 -3.34 0.34
C THR A 43 -9.48 -2.32 0.80
N GLY A 44 -9.25 -1.66 1.94
CA GLY A 44 -10.10 -0.57 2.42
C GLY A 44 -10.20 0.56 1.39
N ALA A 45 -9.06 1.04 0.88
CA ALA A 45 -9.06 2.10 -0.12
C ALA A 45 -9.77 1.69 -1.43
N ALA A 46 -9.62 0.43 -1.84
CA ALA A 46 -10.26 -0.12 -3.04
C ALA A 46 -11.79 -0.25 -2.93
N ILE A 47 -12.34 -0.40 -1.73
CA ILE A 47 -13.79 -0.39 -1.50
C ILE A 47 -14.37 0.99 -1.88
N ASP A 48 -13.66 2.06 -1.52
CA ASP A 48 -14.09 3.43 -1.81
C ASP A 48 -13.75 3.88 -3.24
N ASN A 49 -12.68 3.31 -3.83
CA ASN A 49 -12.24 3.63 -5.18
C ASN A 49 -11.64 2.44 -5.94
N ALA A 50 -12.43 1.86 -6.85
CA ALA A 50 -12.02 0.74 -7.70
C ALA A 50 -10.82 1.03 -8.63
N ASP A 51 -10.52 2.31 -8.91
CA ASP A 51 -9.35 2.70 -9.72
C ASP A 51 -8.03 2.24 -9.08
N ILE A 52 -8.00 2.11 -7.74
CA ILE A 52 -6.86 1.61 -6.98
C ILE A 52 -6.53 0.16 -7.38
N LEU A 53 -7.55 -0.69 -7.57
CA LEU A 53 -7.32 -2.07 -8.04
C LEU A 53 -6.74 -2.08 -9.45
N ASN A 54 -7.22 -1.20 -10.33
CA ASN A 54 -6.70 -1.09 -11.68
C ASN A 54 -5.23 -0.63 -11.67
N TYR A 55 -4.93 0.39 -10.88
CA TYR A 55 -3.56 0.88 -10.68
C TYR A 55 -2.63 -0.24 -10.19
N LEU A 56 -3.01 -0.99 -9.15
CA LEU A 56 -2.20 -2.10 -8.63
C LEU A 56 -1.92 -3.17 -9.71
N ARG A 57 -2.95 -3.57 -10.47
CA ARG A 57 -2.82 -4.57 -11.55
C ARG A 57 -1.87 -4.11 -12.65
N VAL A 58 -2.02 -2.86 -13.11
CA VAL A 58 -1.18 -2.28 -14.15
C VAL A 58 0.27 -2.20 -13.68
N ARG A 59 0.51 -1.71 -12.45
CA ARG A 59 1.88 -1.55 -11.92
C ARG A 59 2.60 -2.86 -11.70
N VAL A 60 1.90 -3.91 -11.25
CA VAL A 60 2.48 -5.26 -11.17
C VAL A 60 2.87 -5.75 -12.56
N LYS A 61 1.99 -5.59 -13.56
CA LYS A 61 2.29 -5.97 -14.94
C LYS A 61 3.50 -5.20 -15.48
N GLU A 62 3.53 -3.88 -15.38
CA GLU A 62 4.65 -3.06 -15.88
C GLU A 62 5.99 -3.44 -15.26
N ARG A 63 6.00 -3.75 -13.97
CA ARG A 63 7.24 -4.05 -13.24
C ARG A 63 7.79 -5.46 -13.50
N TRP A 64 6.92 -6.44 -13.72
CA TRP A 64 7.28 -7.86 -13.74
C TRP A 64 7.10 -8.56 -15.09
N THR A 65 6.55 -7.88 -16.11
CA THR A 65 6.45 -8.43 -17.49
C THR A 65 7.62 -8.02 -18.40
N ASN A 66 8.61 -7.28 -17.87
CA ASN A 66 9.85 -6.90 -18.58
C ASN A 66 11.07 -7.69 -18.08
N ILE A 67 10.86 -8.90 -17.54
CA ILE A 67 11.90 -9.85 -17.11
C ILE A 67 11.68 -11.16 -17.85
#